data_AF-A0AAF0RC93-F1
#
_entry.id   AF-A0AAF0RC93-F1
#
_cell.length_a   1.000
_cell.length_b   1.000
_cell.length_c   1.000
_cell.angle_alpha   90.00
_cell.angle_beta   90.00
_cell.angle_gamma   90.00
#
_symmetry.space_group_name_H-M   'P 1'
#
loop_
_entity.id
_entity.type
_entity.pdbx_description
1 polymer ?
#
loop_
_entity_poly.entity_id
_entity_poly.type
_entity_poly.pdbx_seq_one_letter_code
_entity_poly.pdbx_strand_id
1 'polypeptide(L)' 'MTVPRIEFAPALFTRELAAYYISGSLRDVDDLRAKGELIPVGDTKRIKFRKEDLDRYVAGLTERD' A
#
# COMPACT_ATOMS: atom_id res chain seq x y z
N MET A 1 21.20 7.78 23.85
CA MET A 1 20.08 8.66 23.52
C MET A 1 19.27 7.98 22.43
N THR A 2 18.28 7.17 22.81
CA THR A 2 17.42 6.42 21.89
C THR A 2 16.35 7.39 21.38
N VAL A 3 16.40 7.70 20.08
CA VAL A 3 15.35 8.47 19.41
C VAL A 3 14.03 7.71 19.55
N PRO A 4 12.94 8.31 20.08
CA PRO A 4 11.63 7.70 19.97
C PRO A 4 11.29 7.66 18.49
N ARG A 5 11.25 6.46 17.90
CA ARG A 5 10.72 6.26 16.56
C ARG A 5 9.24 6.60 16.69
N ILE A 6 8.87 7.80 16.27
CA ILE A 6 7.47 8.19 16.17
C ILE A 6 6.86 7.23 15.15
N GLU A 7 6.19 6.19 15.64
CA GLU A 7 5.36 5.31 14.85
C GLU A 7 4.12 6.13 14.45
N PHE A 8 4.27 6.94 13.39
CA PHE A 8 3.10 7.48 12.70
C PHE A 8 2.22 6.28 12.39
N ALA A 9 0.97 6.29 12.87
CA ALA A 9 -0.01 5.26 12.51
C ALA A 9 0.10 5.07 11.00
N PRO A 10 0.41 3.84 10.52
CA PRO A 10 0.76 3.64 9.12
C PRO A 10 -0.38 4.23 8.29
N ALA A 11 -0.06 5.18 7.41
CA ALA A 11 -1.07 5.83 6.60
C ALA A 11 -1.81 4.72 5.83
N LEU A 12 -3.08 4.52 6.18
CA LEU A 12 -3.91 3.47 5.63
C LEU A 12 -4.68 4.03 4.44
N PHE A 13 -4.36 3.55 3.25
CA PHE A 13 -4.95 3.93 1.98
C PHE A 13 -6.17 3.05 1.72
N THR A 14 -7.31 3.65 1.36
CA THR A 14 -8.41 2.87 0.78
C THR A 14 -8.00 2.33 -0.58
N ARG A 15 -8.76 1.39 -1.14
CA ARG A 15 -8.51 0.86 -2.49
C ARG A 15 -8.38 1.96 -3.56
N GLU A 16 -9.21 2.99 -3.47
CA GLU A 16 -9.20 4.13 -4.40
C GLU A 16 -7.93 4.98 -4.24
N LEU A 17 -7.56 5.29 -2.99
CA LEU A 17 -6.34 6.05 -2.71
C LEU A 17 -5.09 5.24 -3.07
N ALA A 18 -5.09 3.92 -2.88
CA ALA A 18 -4.00 3.03 -3.25
C ALA A 18 -3.79 3.03 -4.77
N ALA A 19 -4.88 2.93 -5.55
CA ALA A 19 -4.82 2.99 -7.01
C ALA A 19 -4.24 4.32 -7.49
N TYR A 20 -4.70 5.42 -6.91
CA TYR A 20 -4.17 6.76 -7.18
C TYR A 20 -2.67 6.85 -6.83
N TYR A 21 -2.26 6.31 -5.68
CA TYR A 21 -0.88 6.37 -5.20
C TYR A 21 0.10 5.64 -6.11
N ILE A 22 -0.25 4.43 -6.58
CA ILE A 22 0.58 3.64 -7.50
C ILE A 22 0.44 4.09 -8.96
N SER A 23 -0.31 5.16 -9.23
CA SER A 23 -0.68 5.62 -10.58
C SER A 23 -1.25 4.49 -11.46
N GLY A 24 -2.09 3.63 -10.87
CA GLY A 24 -2.67 2.44 -11.51
C GLY A 24 -4.20 2.40 -11.43
N SER A 25 -4.80 1.28 -11.84
CA SER A 25 -6.25 1.09 -11.75
C SER A 25 -6.67 0.38 -10.46
N LEU A 26 -7.95 0.49 -10.09
CA LEU A 26 -8.55 -0.30 -8.99
C LEU A 26 -8.37 -1.82 -9.18
N ARG A 27 -8.22 -2.25 -10.45
CA ARG A 27 -7.99 -3.63 -10.83
C ARG A 27 -6.55 -4.07 -10.55
N ASP A 28 -5.55 -3.20 -10.78
CA ASP A 28 -4.17 -3.45 -10.36
C ASP A 28 -4.08 -3.64 -8.86
N VAL A 29 -4.76 -2.79 -8.06
CA VAL A 29 -4.79 -2.96 -6.60
C VAL A 29 -5.40 -4.30 -6.19
N ASP A 30 -6.44 -4.77 -6.88
CA ASP A 30 -7.07 -6.06 -6.57
C ASP A 30 -6.18 -7.24 -7.01
N ASP A 31 -5.48 -7.12 -8.14
CA ASP A 31 -4.50 -8.08 -8.62
C ASP A 31 -3.29 -8.18 -7.66
N LEU A 32 -2.76 -7.04 -7.21
CA LEU A 32 -1.69 -6.99 -6.21
C LEU A 32 -2.13 -7.58 -4.86
N ARG A 33 -3.38 -7.35 -4.46
CA ARG A 33 -3.97 -8.03 -3.29
C ARG A 33 -4.04 -9.54 -3.51
N ALA A 34 -4.53 -9.99 -4.66
CA ALA A 34 -4.67 -11.40 -4.99
C ALA A 34 -3.32 -12.13 -5.07
N LYS A 35 -2.27 -11.44 -5.52
CA LYS A 35 -0.89 -11.91 -5.56
C LYS A 35 -0.20 -11.90 -4.19
N GLY A 36 -0.78 -11.23 -3.18
CA GLY A 36 -0.18 -11.07 -1.86
C GLY A 36 0.90 -9.99 -1.78
N GLU A 37 1.05 -9.17 -2.83
CA GLU A 37 1.98 -8.04 -2.90
C GLU A 37 1.49 -6.86 -2.05
N LEU A 38 0.18 -6.69 -1.92
CA LEU A 38 -0.46 -5.73 -1.03
C LEU A 38 -1.22 -6.45 0.08
N ILE A 39 -0.83 -6.18 1.32
CA ILE A 39 -1.47 -6.77 2.51
C ILE A 39 -2.69 -5.93 2.89
N PRO A 40 -3.91 -6.49 2.80
CA PRO A 40 -5.11 -5.79 3.24
C PRO A 40 -5.15 -5.69 4.77
N VAL A 41 -5.43 -4.49 5.28
CA VAL A 41 -5.62 -4.19 6.70
C VAL A 41 -7.06 -3.74 6.91
N GLY A 42 -7.76 -4.41 7.84
CA GLY A 42 -9.14 -4.10 8.22
C GLY A 42 -10.14 -5.22 7.89
N ASP A 43 -11.40 -4.99 8.25
CA ASP A 43 -12.50 -5.92 7.99
C ASP A 43 -12.90 -5.99 6.50
N THR A 44 -13.54 -7.09 6.11
CA THR A 44 -13.98 -7.40 4.73
C THR A 44 -14.73 -6.26 4.03
N LYS A 45 -15.40 -5.38 4.78
CA LYS A 45 -16.14 -4.22 4.23
C LYS A 45 -15.27 -2.96 4.00
N ARG A 46 -14.13 -2.82 4.68
CA ARG A 46 -13.27 -1.64 4.64
C ARG A 46 -11.81 -2.05 4.61
N ILE A 47 -11.44 -2.70 3.50
CA ILE A 47 -10.05 -3.04 3.21
C ILE A 47 -9.27 -1.75 3.00
N LYS A 48 -8.18 -1.60 3.76
CA LYS A 48 -7.18 -0.55 3.57
C LYS A 48 -5.81 -1.19 3.31
N PHE A 49 -4.88 -0.39 2.82
CA PHE A 49 -3.53 -0.82 2.45
C PHE A 49 -2.54 0.09 3.16
N ARG A 50 -1.42 -0.46 3.65
CA ARG A 50 -0.40 0.38 4.27
C ARG A 50 0.37 1.11 3.18
N LYS A 51 0.75 2.36 3.47
CA LYS A 51 1.65 3.12 2.60
C LYS A 51 2.94 2.34 2.30
N GLU A 52 3.51 1.67 3.30
CA GLU A 52 4.79 0.95 3.16
C GLU A 52 4.75 -0.15 2.09
N ASP A 53 3.64 -0.90 2.00
CA ASP A 53 3.46 -1.91 0.96
C ASP A 53 3.34 -1.26 -0.44
N LEU A 54 2.61 -0.15 -0.54
CA LEU A 54 2.50 0.63 -1.78
C LEU A 54 3.84 1.24 -2.21
N ASP A 55 4.61 1.75 -1.25
CA ASP A 55 5.93 2.35 -1.46
C ASP A 55 6.92 1.31 -2.00
N ARG A 56 6.92 0.10 -1.41
CA ARG A 56 7.73 -1.03 -1.90
C ARG A 56 7.39 -1.39 -3.34
N TYR A 57 6.10 -1.43 -3.68
CA TYR A 57 5.67 -1.70 -5.05
C TYR A 57 6.17 -0.62 -6.03
N VAL A 58 5.97 0.67 -5.69
CA VAL A 58 6.41 1.80 -6.52
C VAL A 58 7.94 1.84 -6.67
N ALA A 59 8.68 1.55 -5.61
CA ALA A 59 10.13 1.44 -5.65
C ALA A 59 10.58 0.35 -6.65
N GLY A 60 9.92 -0.83 -6.62
CA GLY A 60 10.21 -1.92 -7.55
C GLY A 60 9.83 -1.63 -9.02
N LEU A 61 8.89 -0.71 -9.27
CA LEU A 61 8.61 -0.24 -10.63
C LEU A 61 9.72 0.65 -11.18
N THR A 62 10.34 1.46 -10.32
CA THR A 62 11.40 2.40 -10.71
C THR A 62 12.68 1.67 -11.13
N GLU A 63 12.95 0.48 -10.56
CA GLU A 63 14.13 -0.33 -10.90
C GLU A 63 14.01 -1.09 -12.24
N ARG A 64 12.87 -0.99 -12.94
CA ARG A 64 12.61 -1.69 -14.21
C ARG A 64 12.77 -0.82 -15.46
N ASP A 65 13.16 0.45 -15.32
CA ASP A 65 13.48 1.37 -16.44
C ASP A 65 14.97 1.33 -16.79
#